data_AF-C4R8E7-F1
#
_entry.id   AF-C4R8E7-F1
#
_cell.length_a   1.000
_cell.length_b   1.000
_cell.length_c   1.000
_cell.angle_alpha   90.00
_cell.angle_beta   90.00
_cell.angle_gamma   90.00
#
_symmetry.space_group_name_H-M   'P 1'
#
loop_
_entity.id
_entity.type
_entity.pdbx_description
1 polymer ?
#
loop_
_entity_poly.entity_id
_entity_poly.type
_entity_poly.pdbx_seq_one_letter_code
_entity_poly.pdbx_strand_id
1 'polypeptide(L)'
;MRRYLSSVASQSRPSILELLPPKRFVNRILFDLDSRLNYKKVIPVLDTIYQSIPSGEDPIIPKYATPDDLMLFQKALKEIRQKTRTENRYLMQLENALVEKAAESGQRDAVSVLAFTAIKDQNNQFTDDDKAHARKLIKELMKLKHPLAIKLTGDMLYQSNALVEAEKMYMRFLELEKDTILSAEVHKSLGVIFFKDLRHFKARTHFEKSIRLAPLDKVYESHFYLSQLYSNDDPLRSRHHLQLSSSQGLRESLANLGFLELNYFNNADIAFQWFKLGAEITDITSLIGLFDCYMLKKEYHEAVNILDQLRDTLTSDSYKNAIKTGTEKVTWEQLQSVRAKSLETLSSLRLL
;
A
#
# COMPACT_ATOMS: atom_id res chain seq x y z
N MET A 1 25.49 12.87 18.43
CA MET A 1 24.51 13.07 17.35
C MET A 1 24.83 14.39 16.65
N ARG A 2 25.43 14.38 15.45
CA ARG A 2 25.68 15.60 14.64
C ARG A 2 25.30 15.28 13.19
N ARG A 3 24.20 15.88 12.71
CA ARG A 3 23.74 15.81 11.32
C ARG A 3 24.30 17.01 10.54
N TYR A 4 24.85 16.76 9.35
CA TYR A 4 25.25 17.79 8.40
C TYR A 4 24.01 18.35 7.68
N LEU A 5 23.80 19.67 7.77
CA LEU A 5 22.80 20.41 7.00
C LEU A 5 23.44 20.84 5.67
N SER A 6 22.91 20.36 4.55
CA SER A 6 23.20 20.92 3.23
C SER A 6 22.35 22.18 3.02
N SER A 7 23.02 23.29 2.73
CA SER A 7 22.39 24.59 2.48
C SER A 7 21.68 24.60 1.13
N VAL A 8 20.35 24.72 1.14
CA VAL A 8 19.55 25.12 -0.02
C VAL A 8 18.82 26.40 0.34
N ALA A 9 18.84 27.36 -0.58
CA ALA A 9 18.32 28.71 -0.46
C ALA A 9 16.93 28.81 0.21
N SER A 10 16.79 29.85 1.03
CA SER A 10 15.67 30.15 1.92
C SER A 10 14.33 30.38 1.19
N GLN A 11 13.57 29.31 0.99
CA GLN A 11 12.11 29.43 1.15
C GLN A 11 11.83 29.28 2.64
N SER A 12 11.24 30.31 3.26
CA SER A 12 10.82 30.26 4.66
C SER A 12 9.95 29.03 4.87
N ARG A 13 10.31 28.19 5.85
CA ARG A 13 9.54 27.00 6.22
C ARG A 13 8.08 27.42 6.49
N PRO A 14 7.08 26.83 5.82
CA PRO A 14 5.69 27.24 5.95
C PRO A 14 5.19 26.99 7.38
N SER A 15 4.15 27.72 7.79
CA SER A 15 3.54 27.47 9.10
C SER A 15 2.88 26.09 9.13
N ILE A 16 2.83 25.44 10.29
CA ILE A 16 2.18 24.12 10.39
C ILE A 16 0.70 24.17 10.00
N LEU A 17 0.03 25.31 10.24
CA LEU A 17 -1.38 25.50 9.89
C LEU A 17 -1.61 25.56 8.38
N GLU A 18 -0.64 26.00 7.60
CA GLU A 18 -0.70 25.96 6.13
C GLU A 18 -0.53 24.53 5.59
N LEU A 19 0.14 23.66 6.33
CA LEU A 19 0.36 22.27 5.95
C LEU A 19 -0.82 21.35 6.26
N LEU A 20 -1.63 21.72 7.24
CA LEU A 20 -2.75 20.90 7.71
C LEU A 20 -4.05 21.23 6.95
N PRO A 21 -4.90 20.23 6.71
CA PRO A 21 -6.24 20.46 6.17
C PRO A 21 -7.11 21.26 7.15
N PRO A 22 -8.30 21.72 6.72
CA PRO A 22 -9.20 22.50 7.57
C PRO A 22 -9.49 21.80 8.91
N LYS A 23 -9.59 22.59 9.97
CA LYS A 23 -9.81 22.12 11.36
C LYS A 23 -10.87 21.03 11.49
N ARG A 24 -11.99 21.13 10.75
CA ARG A 24 -13.07 20.13 10.78
C ARG A 24 -12.58 18.74 10.37
N PHE A 25 -11.70 18.67 9.37
CA PHE A 25 -11.11 17.43 8.88
C PHE A 25 -10.16 16.83 9.91
N VAL A 26 -9.26 17.65 10.49
CA VAL A 26 -8.34 17.21 11.55
C VAL A 26 -9.11 16.71 12.78
N ASN A 27 -10.15 17.43 13.21
CA ASN A 27 -11.01 17.01 14.32
C ASN A 27 -11.67 15.65 14.07
N ARG A 28 -12.13 15.39 12.85
CA ARG A 28 -12.71 14.09 12.50
C ARG A 28 -11.69 12.97 12.65
N ILE A 29 -10.47 13.16 12.15
CA ILE A 29 -9.41 12.15 12.28
C ILE A 29 -9.01 11.93 13.74
N LEU A 30 -8.88 13.01 14.52
CA LEU A 30 -8.60 12.89 15.95
C LEU A 30 -9.71 12.13 16.69
N PHE A 31 -10.98 12.34 16.30
CA PHE A 31 -12.11 11.59 16.84
C PHE A 31 -12.08 10.11 16.42
N ASP A 32 -11.87 9.82 15.14
CA ASP A 32 -11.77 8.44 14.62
C ASP A 32 -10.62 7.64 15.26
N LEU A 33 -9.61 8.34 15.81
CA LEU A 33 -8.46 7.76 16.52
C LEU A 33 -8.62 7.77 18.05
N ASP A 34 -9.79 8.14 18.58
CA ASP A 34 -10.07 8.24 20.02
C ASP A 34 -9.06 9.14 20.76
N SER A 35 -8.67 10.27 20.14
CA SER A 35 -7.72 11.22 20.72
C SER A 35 -8.25 11.82 22.02
N ARG A 36 -7.48 11.64 23.09
CA ARG A 36 -7.70 12.32 24.37
C ARG A 36 -7.57 13.84 24.26
N LEU A 37 -6.75 14.33 23.34
CA LEU A 37 -6.47 15.75 23.15
C LEU A 37 -7.24 16.31 21.96
N ASN A 38 -7.88 17.46 22.17
CA ASN A 38 -8.59 18.17 21.10
C ASN A 38 -7.63 19.04 20.28
N TYR A 39 -8.07 19.48 19.09
CA TYR A 39 -7.28 20.31 18.18
C TYR A 39 -6.55 21.49 18.84
N LYS A 40 -7.17 22.20 19.79
CA LYS A 40 -6.54 23.34 20.48
C LYS A 40 -5.31 22.92 21.30
N LYS A 41 -5.28 21.69 21.81
CA LYS A 41 -4.15 21.13 22.57
C LYS A 41 -3.13 20.40 21.68
N VAL A 42 -3.59 19.81 20.57
CA VAL A 42 -2.73 19.11 19.59
C VAL A 42 -1.83 20.09 18.84
N ILE A 43 -2.40 21.19 18.33
CA ILE A 43 -1.64 22.13 17.48
C ILE A 43 -0.39 22.69 18.18
N PRO A 44 -0.44 23.15 19.44
CA PRO A 44 0.77 23.61 20.14
C PRO A 44 1.86 22.53 20.26
N VAL A 45 1.48 21.27 20.50
CA VAL A 45 2.45 20.17 20.58
C VAL A 45 3.10 19.96 19.21
N LEU A 46 2.29 19.90 18.16
CA LEU A 46 2.82 19.73 16.81
C LEU A 46 3.71 20.91 16.39
N ASP A 47 3.31 22.15 16.68
CA ASP A 47 4.05 23.35 16.31
C ASP A 47 5.40 23.41 17.06
N THR A 48 5.43 23.19 18.38
CA THR A 48 6.70 23.18 19.15
C THR A 48 7.72 22.19 18.59
N ILE A 49 7.29 20.97 18.25
CA ILE A 49 8.17 19.96 17.63
C ILE A 49 8.52 20.39 16.20
N TYR A 50 7.57 20.91 15.43
CA TYR A 50 7.80 21.33 14.04
C TYR A 50 8.84 22.44 13.91
N GLN A 51 8.81 23.42 14.83
CA GLN A 51 9.75 24.55 14.85
C GLN A 51 11.14 24.15 15.35
N SER A 52 11.28 23.06 16.11
CA SER A 52 12.59 22.62 16.61
C SER A 52 13.37 21.76 15.60
N ILE A 53 12.71 21.25 14.55
CA ILE A 53 13.34 20.42 13.51
C ILE A 53 14.53 21.13 12.81
N PRO A 54 14.43 22.40 12.36
CA PRO A 54 15.54 23.08 11.71
C PRO A 54 16.73 23.37 12.63
N SER A 55 16.46 23.75 13.89
CA SER A 55 17.50 24.09 14.87
C SER A 55 18.16 22.84 15.46
N GLY A 56 17.47 21.70 15.45
CA GLY A 56 17.92 20.48 16.12
C GLY A 56 17.87 20.56 17.64
N GLU A 57 17.19 21.59 18.17
CA GLU A 57 16.99 21.75 19.61
C GLU A 57 15.89 20.82 20.11
N ASP A 58 15.98 20.43 21.39
CA ASP A 58 14.95 19.63 22.02
C ASP A 58 13.71 20.49 22.29
N PRO A 59 12.54 20.13 21.73
CA PRO A 59 11.33 20.90 21.90
C PRO A 59 10.81 20.79 23.34
N ILE A 60 10.33 21.90 23.90
CA ILE A 60 9.63 21.90 25.19
C ILE A 60 8.20 21.42 24.96
N ILE A 61 7.99 20.11 25.02
CA ILE A 61 6.68 19.50 24.84
C ILE A 61 5.77 19.88 26.03
N PRO A 62 4.55 20.38 25.78
CA PRO A 62 3.61 20.70 26.84
C PRO A 62 3.36 19.53 27.79
N LYS A 63 3.45 19.76 29.12
CA LYS A 63 3.36 18.72 30.17
C LYS A 63 2.10 17.85 30.12
N TYR A 64 1.03 18.33 29.48
CA TYR A 64 -0.21 17.57 29.34
C TYR A 64 -0.14 16.49 28.24
N ALA A 65 0.84 16.55 27.33
CA ALA A 65 1.01 15.60 26.25
C ALA A 65 1.89 14.44 26.70
N THR A 66 1.43 13.22 26.48
CA THR A 66 2.15 11.98 26.80
C THR A 66 2.85 11.44 25.56
N PRO A 67 3.81 10.51 25.71
CA PRO A 67 4.43 9.85 24.58
C PRO A 67 3.43 9.09 23.69
N ASP A 68 2.36 8.55 24.28
CA ASP A 68 1.27 7.92 23.52
C ASP A 68 0.47 8.93 22.69
N ASP A 69 0.27 10.15 23.18
CA ASP A 69 -0.35 11.21 22.38
C ASP A 69 0.51 11.57 21.17
N LEU A 70 1.85 11.58 21.31
CA LEU A 70 2.77 11.85 20.19
C LEU A 70 2.63 10.78 19.09
N MET A 71 2.52 9.50 19.48
CA MET A 71 2.27 8.41 18.54
C MET A 71 0.89 8.51 17.90
N LEU A 72 -0.13 8.91 18.66
CA LEU A 72 -1.46 9.16 18.11
C LEU A 72 -1.42 10.31 17.09
N PHE A 73 -0.69 11.38 17.37
CA PHE A 73 -0.54 12.51 16.46
C PHE A 73 0.20 12.12 15.19
N GLN A 74 1.24 11.30 15.30
CA GLN A 74 1.92 10.75 14.13
C GLN A 74 0.95 9.93 13.27
N LYS A 75 0.13 9.07 13.90
CA LYS A 75 -0.91 8.32 13.20
C LYS A 75 -1.94 9.23 12.54
N ALA A 76 -2.36 10.30 13.21
CA ALA A 76 -3.27 11.30 12.65
C ALA A 76 -2.68 12.01 11.43
N LEU A 77 -1.40 12.40 11.46
CA LEU A 77 -0.71 13.00 10.32
C LEU A 77 -0.60 12.01 9.15
N LYS A 78 -0.31 10.75 9.43
CA LYS A 78 -0.29 9.68 8.40
C LYS A 78 -1.67 9.48 7.77
N GLU A 79 -2.74 9.45 8.56
CA GLU A 79 -4.12 9.36 8.05
C GLU A 79 -4.52 10.58 7.22
N ILE A 80 -4.12 11.78 7.64
CA ILE A 80 -4.29 13.01 6.85
C ILE A 80 -3.62 12.81 5.49
N ARG A 81 -2.32 12.47 5.50
CA ARG A 81 -1.51 12.29 4.29
C ARG A 81 -2.12 11.29 3.31
N GLN A 82 -2.59 10.15 3.82
CA GLN A 82 -3.24 9.11 3.02
C GLN A 82 -4.57 9.59 2.42
N LYS A 83 -5.42 10.25 3.21
CA LYS A 83 -6.74 10.71 2.74
C LYS A 83 -6.66 11.91 1.80
N THR A 84 -5.68 12.80 1.98
CA THR A 84 -5.47 13.95 1.10
C THR A 84 -4.58 13.63 -0.09
N ARG A 85 -3.96 12.45 -0.14
CA ARG A 85 -2.98 12.03 -1.15
C ARG A 85 -1.86 13.08 -1.34
N THR A 86 -1.46 13.72 -0.25
CA THR A 86 -0.43 14.78 -0.29
C THR A 86 0.94 14.19 0.01
N GLU A 87 1.95 14.60 -0.73
CA GLU A 87 3.34 14.27 -0.41
C GLU A 87 4.06 15.54 0.00
N ASN A 88 4.17 15.78 1.31
CA ASN A 88 4.82 16.96 1.86
C ASN A 88 6.00 16.56 2.75
N ARG A 89 7.21 16.93 2.33
CA ARG A 89 8.45 16.62 3.07
C ARG A 89 8.45 17.12 4.51
N TYR A 90 7.81 18.25 4.79
CA TYR A 90 7.77 18.84 6.13
C TYR A 90 6.84 18.09 7.06
N LEU A 91 5.70 17.59 6.55
CA LEU A 91 4.82 16.70 7.31
C LEU A 91 5.50 15.36 7.59
N MET A 92 6.24 14.80 6.62
CA MET A 92 7.01 13.58 6.85
C MET A 92 8.12 13.76 7.90
N GLN A 93 8.82 14.90 7.88
CA GLN A 93 9.80 15.23 8.92
C GLN A 93 9.14 15.33 10.30
N LEU A 94 7.95 15.92 10.39
CA LEU A 94 7.18 16.02 11.63
C LEU A 94 6.70 14.65 12.12
N GLU A 95 6.18 13.80 11.22
CA GLU A 95 5.83 12.40 11.53
C GLU A 95 7.03 11.68 12.16
N ASN A 96 8.23 11.80 11.58
CA ASN A 96 9.43 11.17 12.11
C ASN A 96 9.87 11.75 13.46
N ALA A 97 9.85 13.08 13.60
CA ALA A 97 10.23 13.74 14.85
C ALA A 97 9.31 13.37 16.02
N LEU A 98 8.01 13.17 15.77
CA LEU A 98 7.07 12.68 16.77
C LEU A 98 7.45 11.28 17.27
N VAL A 99 7.84 10.38 16.37
CA VAL A 99 8.32 9.04 16.74
C VAL A 99 9.62 9.11 17.53
N GLU A 100 10.59 9.92 17.09
CA GLU A 100 11.86 10.13 17.80
C GLU A 100 11.60 10.57 19.26
N LYS A 101 10.78 11.62 19.45
CA LYS A 101 10.48 12.16 20.79
C LYS A 101 9.65 11.20 21.66
N ALA A 102 8.74 10.45 21.06
CA ALA A 102 7.99 9.40 21.78
C ALA A 102 8.93 8.27 22.25
N ALA A 103 9.87 7.86 21.41
CA ALA A 103 10.82 6.80 21.73
C ALA A 103 11.83 7.22 22.81
N GLU A 104 12.36 8.44 22.73
CA GLU A 104 13.22 9.03 23.76
C GLU A 104 12.52 9.07 25.13
N SER A 105 11.20 9.24 25.12
CA SER A 105 10.36 9.23 26.32
C SER A 105 9.94 7.82 26.78
N GLY A 106 10.47 6.76 26.15
CA GLY A 106 10.24 5.36 26.54
C GLY A 106 8.98 4.70 25.97
N GLN A 107 8.31 5.31 25.00
CA GLN A 107 7.13 4.71 24.35
C GLN A 107 7.56 3.51 23.48
N ARG A 108 7.00 2.33 23.77
CA ARG A 108 7.48 1.05 23.21
C ARG A 108 7.14 0.82 21.75
N ASP A 109 6.02 1.35 21.25
CA ASP A 109 5.69 1.34 19.82
C ASP A 109 6.66 2.22 19.03
N ALA A 110 6.96 3.42 19.54
CA ALA A 110 7.91 4.33 18.94
C ALA A 110 9.32 3.71 18.88
N VAL A 111 9.77 3.12 19.99
CA VAL A 111 11.03 2.35 20.05
C VAL A 111 11.01 1.20 19.03
N SER A 112 9.89 0.48 18.91
CA SER A 112 9.74 -0.59 17.91
C SER A 112 9.90 -0.03 16.50
N VAL A 113 9.17 1.03 16.15
CA VAL A 113 9.22 1.65 14.82
C VAL A 113 10.65 2.08 14.48
N LEU A 114 11.34 2.80 15.36
CA LEU A 114 12.72 3.26 15.11
C LEU A 114 13.71 2.10 14.98
N ALA A 115 13.62 1.10 15.86
CA ALA A 115 14.53 -0.04 15.81
C ALA A 115 14.39 -0.82 14.49
N PHE A 116 13.16 -1.02 14.01
CA PHE A 116 12.93 -1.67 12.72
C PHE A 116 13.34 -0.77 11.54
N THR A 117 13.14 0.55 11.62
CA THR A 117 13.65 1.48 10.61
C THR A 117 15.17 1.41 10.50
N ALA A 118 15.89 1.39 11.62
CA ALA A 118 17.35 1.30 11.63
C ALA A 118 17.87 0.00 10.99
N ILE A 119 17.22 -1.14 11.25
CA ILE A 119 17.65 -2.44 10.69
C ILE A 119 17.31 -2.56 9.20
N LYS A 120 16.20 -1.97 8.75
CA LYS A 120 15.77 -1.97 7.34
C LYS A 120 16.48 -0.91 6.50
N ASP A 121 17.31 -0.07 7.11
CA ASP A 121 18.00 1.00 6.41
C ASP A 121 18.99 0.46 5.37
N GLN A 122 18.70 0.77 4.11
CA GLN A 122 19.51 0.47 2.93
C GLN A 122 20.39 1.66 2.52
N ASN A 123 20.14 2.85 3.07
CA ASN A 123 20.80 4.09 2.67
C ASN A 123 22.01 4.43 3.57
N ASN A 124 22.38 3.52 4.47
CA ASN A 124 23.47 3.69 5.45
C ASN A 124 23.35 4.99 6.26
N GLN A 125 22.13 5.41 6.55
CA GLN A 125 21.83 6.48 7.50
C GLN A 125 22.13 6.06 8.94
N PHE A 126 22.05 4.76 9.24
CA PHE A 126 22.34 4.19 10.55
C PHE A 126 23.67 3.44 10.55
N THR A 127 24.48 3.66 11.58
CA THR A 127 25.76 2.97 11.77
C THR A 127 25.55 1.50 12.18
N ASP A 128 26.59 0.69 12.08
CA ASP A 128 26.52 -0.70 12.53
C ASP A 128 26.26 -0.83 14.04
N ASP A 129 26.74 0.13 14.83
CA ASP A 129 26.47 0.24 16.26
C ASP A 129 24.99 0.57 16.52
N ASP A 130 24.39 1.48 15.74
CA ASP A 130 22.96 1.79 15.82
C ASP A 130 22.12 0.55 15.49
N LYS A 131 22.50 -0.20 14.43
CA LYS A 131 21.83 -1.45 14.03
C LYS A 131 21.99 -2.53 15.11
N ALA A 132 23.15 -2.63 15.75
CA ALA A 132 23.38 -3.54 16.87
C ALA A 132 22.52 -3.18 18.08
N HIS A 133 22.43 -1.89 18.41
CA HIS A 133 21.56 -1.40 19.49
C HIS A 133 20.08 -1.66 19.18
N ALA A 134 19.62 -1.39 17.96
CA ALA A 134 18.26 -1.68 17.51
C ALA A 134 17.89 -3.17 17.67
N ARG A 135 18.81 -4.10 17.31
CA ARG A 135 18.60 -5.54 17.52
C ARG A 135 18.44 -5.89 19.00
N LYS A 136 19.19 -5.23 19.89
CA LYS A 136 19.05 -5.42 21.34
C LYS A 136 17.68 -4.97 21.83
N LEU A 137 17.23 -3.78 21.41
CA LEU A 137 15.91 -3.24 21.75
C LEU A 137 14.77 -4.15 21.26
N ILE A 138 14.85 -4.64 20.03
CA ILE A 138 13.86 -5.60 19.51
C ILE A 138 13.86 -6.88 20.35
N LYS A 139 15.02 -7.42 20.72
CA LYS A 139 15.10 -8.61 21.58
C LYS A 139 14.43 -8.38 22.94
N GLU A 140 14.61 -7.20 23.53
CA GLU A 140 13.95 -6.82 24.79
C GLU A 140 12.43 -6.71 24.61
N LEU A 141 11.95 -6.04 23.57
CA LEU A 141 10.53 -5.92 23.25
C LEU A 141 9.89 -7.30 22.97
N MET A 142 10.60 -8.20 22.29
CA MET A 142 10.13 -9.57 22.04
C MET A 142 10.01 -10.41 23.32
N LYS A 143 10.91 -10.21 24.29
CA LYS A 143 10.80 -10.82 25.63
C LYS A 143 9.57 -10.30 26.38
N LEU A 144 9.29 -9.00 26.25
CA LEU A 144 8.10 -8.36 26.81
C LEU A 144 6.80 -8.73 26.09
N LYS A 145 6.87 -9.55 25.03
CA LYS A 145 5.73 -9.89 24.17
C LYS A 145 5.03 -8.63 23.61
N HIS A 146 5.81 -7.62 23.25
CA HIS A 146 5.26 -6.37 22.73
C HIS A 146 4.57 -6.59 21.37
N PRO A 147 3.25 -6.29 21.22
CA PRO A 147 2.49 -6.65 20.02
C PRO A 147 3.09 -6.10 18.74
N LEU A 148 3.36 -4.79 18.68
CA LEU A 148 3.89 -4.17 17.47
C LEU A 148 5.27 -4.73 17.09
N ALA A 149 6.13 -5.04 18.05
CA ALA A 149 7.44 -5.63 17.77
C ALA A 149 7.32 -7.05 17.17
N ILE A 150 6.37 -7.85 17.67
CA ILE A 150 6.07 -9.18 17.12
C ILE A 150 5.55 -9.05 15.68
N LYS A 151 4.61 -8.14 15.44
CA LYS A 151 4.06 -7.88 14.10
C LYS A 151 5.14 -7.43 13.12
N LEU A 152 5.98 -6.46 13.51
CA LEU A 152 7.07 -5.95 12.66
C LEU A 152 8.15 -7.01 12.39
N THR A 153 8.39 -7.92 13.34
CA THR A 153 9.24 -9.11 13.11
C THR A 153 8.62 -9.99 12.02
N GLY A 154 7.31 -10.26 12.09
CA GLY A 154 6.57 -10.98 11.07
C GLY A 154 6.65 -10.30 9.69
N ASP A 155 6.44 -8.98 9.63
CA ASP A 155 6.55 -8.19 8.39
C ASP A 155 7.95 -8.31 7.76
N MET A 156 9.00 -8.25 8.58
CA MET A 156 10.39 -8.38 8.11
C MET A 156 10.69 -9.78 7.57
N LEU A 157 10.23 -10.83 8.27
CA LEU A 157 10.38 -12.22 7.82
C LEU A 157 9.60 -12.49 6.53
N TYR A 158 8.41 -11.91 6.41
CA TYR A 158 7.61 -11.99 5.20
C TYR A 158 8.33 -11.33 4.01
N GLN A 159 8.92 -10.15 4.22
CA GLN A 159 9.71 -9.45 3.20
C GLN A 159 10.96 -10.24 2.78
N SER A 160 11.59 -10.97 3.71
CA SER A 160 12.72 -11.86 3.40
C SER A 160 12.31 -13.24 2.88
N ASN A 161 11.03 -13.43 2.52
CA ASN A 161 10.45 -14.70 2.03
C ASN A 161 10.53 -15.88 3.03
N ALA A 162 10.75 -15.61 4.33
CA ALA A 162 10.72 -16.60 5.40
C ALA A 162 9.27 -16.80 5.88
N LEU A 163 8.43 -17.36 5.01
CA LEU A 163 6.97 -17.38 5.18
C LEU A 163 6.49 -18.20 6.38
N VAL A 164 7.18 -19.30 6.70
CA VAL A 164 6.83 -20.19 7.84
C VAL A 164 7.06 -19.48 9.17
N GLU A 165 8.18 -18.76 9.30
CA GLU A 165 8.50 -17.97 10.48
C GLU A 165 7.60 -16.73 10.58
N ALA A 166 7.27 -16.11 9.46
CA ALA A 166 6.31 -15.01 9.41
C ALA A 166 4.92 -15.46 9.89
N GLU A 167 4.41 -16.62 9.42
CA GLU A 167 3.15 -17.22 9.91
C GLU A 167 3.18 -17.36 11.44
N LYS A 168 4.26 -17.90 12.02
CA LYS A 168 4.40 -18.06 13.47
C LYS A 168 4.33 -16.72 14.22
N MET A 169 5.01 -15.69 13.72
CA MET A 169 4.99 -14.36 14.36
C MET A 169 3.61 -13.71 14.28
N TYR A 170 2.96 -13.79 13.12
CA TYR A 170 1.60 -13.28 12.94
C TYR A 170 0.58 -14.00 13.82
N MET A 171 0.66 -15.33 13.95
CA MET A 171 -0.20 -16.07 14.85
C MET A 171 0.02 -15.64 16.32
N ARG A 172 1.27 -15.45 16.74
CA ARG A 172 1.60 -14.93 18.08
C ARG A 172 1.10 -13.50 18.30
N PHE A 173 1.11 -12.65 17.28
CA PHE A 173 0.50 -11.33 17.36
C PHE A 173 -1.00 -11.44 17.62
N LEU A 174 -1.70 -12.30 16.88
CA LEU A 174 -3.14 -12.51 17.02
C LEU A 174 -3.55 -13.15 18.36
N GLU A 175 -2.62 -13.76 19.11
CA GLU A 175 -2.88 -14.18 20.48
C GLU A 175 -2.99 -12.96 21.44
N LEU A 176 -2.30 -11.87 21.12
CA LEU A 176 -2.24 -10.64 21.94
C LEU A 176 -3.30 -9.62 21.51
N GLU A 177 -3.49 -9.44 20.20
CA GLU A 177 -4.43 -8.48 19.63
C GLU A 177 -5.31 -9.14 18.55
N LYS A 178 -6.61 -9.19 18.80
CA LYS A 178 -7.58 -9.90 17.93
C LYS A 178 -8.47 -8.96 17.13
N ASP A 179 -8.85 -7.83 17.73
CA ASP A 179 -9.90 -6.96 17.22
C ASP A 179 -9.39 -5.53 16.98
N THR A 180 -8.26 -5.41 16.28
CA THR A 180 -7.66 -4.12 15.91
C THR A 180 -7.44 -4.00 14.40
N ILE A 181 -7.24 -2.77 13.91
CA ILE A 181 -6.85 -2.55 12.51
C ILE A 181 -5.51 -3.24 12.20
N LEU A 182 -4.59 -3.35 13.17
CA LEU A 182 -3.37 -4.12 12.99
C LEU A 182 -3.65 -5.62 12.85
N SER A 183 -4.63 -6.17 13.58
CA SER A 183 -5.10 -7.55 13.36
C SER A 183 -5.68 -7.74 11.96
N ALA A 184 -6.33 -6.73 11.38
CA ALA A 184 -6.76 -6.76 9.99
C ALA A 184 -5.58 -6.91 9.01
N GLU A 185 -4.54 -6.08 9.18
CA GLU A 185 -3.30 -6.18 8.38
C GLU A 185 -2.64 -7.55 8.52
N VAL A 186 -2.55 -8.08 9.75
CA VAL A 186 -1.96 -9.39 10.01
C VAL A 186 -2.78 -10.52 9.39
N HIS A 187 -4.10 -10.45 9.47
CA HIS A 187 -4.98 -11.39 8.80
C HIS A 187 -4.85 -11.32 7.27
N LYS A 188 -4.72 -10.13 6.68
CA LYS A 188 -4.41 -9.99 5.26
C LYS A 188 -3.09 -10.70 4.92
N SER A 189 -2.01 -10.44 5.65
CA SER A 189 -0.70 -11.07 5.41
C SER A 189 -0.76 -12.60 5.52
N LEU A 190 -1.41 -13.15 6.54
CA LEU A 190 -1.65 -14.59 6.68
C LEU A 190 -2.49 -15.16 5.52
N GLY A 191 -3.51 -14.41 5.07
CA GLY A 191 -4.30 -14.76 3.90
C GLY A 191 -3.42 -14.92 2.66
N VAL A 192 -2.50 -13.99 2.41
CA VAL A 192 -1.56 -14.05 1.28
C VAL A 192 -0.59 -15.23 1.41
N ILE A 193 -0.05 -15.50 2.61
CA ILE A 193 0.79 -16.68 2.86
C ILE A 193 0.03 -17.96 2.48
N PHE A 194 -1.19 -18.12 2.99
CA PHE A 194 -2.00 -19.31 2.71
C PHE A 194 -2.48 -19.39 1.26
N PHE A 195 -2.67 -18.26 0.60
CA PHE A 195 -2.98 -18.23 -0.82
C PHE A 195 -1.81 -18.79 -1.64
N LYS A 196 -0.57 -18.36 -1.33
CA LYS A 196 0.66 -18.85 -1.98
C LYS A 196 0.91 -20.34 -1.70
N ASP A 197 0.60 -20.80 -0.49
CA ASP A 197 0.72 -22.21 -0.09
C ASP A 197 -0.45 -23.10 -0.60
N LEU A 198 -1.34 -22.58 -1.45
CA LEU A 198 -2.53 -23.28 -1.96
C LEU A 198 -3.50 -23.77 -0.86
N ARG A 199 -3.40 -23.21 0.35
CA ARG A 199 -4.29 -23.46 1.49
C ARG A 199 -5.52 -22.56 1.39
N HIS A 200 -6.26 -22.67 0.29
CA HIS A 200 -7.33 -21.73 -0.12
C HIS A 200 -8.42 -21.51 0.95
N PHE A 201 -8.84 -22.55 1.68
CA PHE A 201 -9.84 -22.40 2.75
C PHE A 201 -9.35 -21.50 3.90
N LYS A 202 -8.10 -21.67 4.32
CA LYS A 202 -7.49 -20.83 5.36
C LYS A 202 -7.26 -19.42 4.84
N ALA A 203 -6.81 -19.28 3.59
CA ALA A 203 -6.63 -17.98 2.95
C ALA A 203 -7.94 -17.17 2.96
N ARG A 204 -9.04 -17.78 2.48
CA ARG A 204 -10.39 -17.20 2.49
C ARG A 204 -10.80 -16.72 3.87
N THR A 205 -10.69 -17.59 4.88
CA THR A 205 -11.04 -17.27 6.28
C THR A 205 -10.28 -16.04 6.79
N HIS A 206 -9.00 -15.92 6.45
CA HIS A 206 -8.17 -14.81 6.90
C HIS A 206 -8.46 -13.51 6.15
N PHE A 207 -8.72 -13.55 4.84
CA PHE A 207 -9.17 -12.36 4.11
C PHE A 207 -10.53 -11.86 4.60
N GLU A 208 -11.48 -12.74 4.87
CA GLU A 208 -12.79 -12.38 5.45
C GLU A 208 -12.63 -11.73 6.84
N LYS A 209 -11.73 -12.24 7.69
CA LYS A 209 -11.41 -11.62 8.97
C LYS A 209 -10.80 -10.23 8.80
N SER A 210 -9.87 -10.05 7.87
CA SER A 210 -9.28 -8.74 7.54
C SER A 210 -10.36 -7.71 7.21
N ILE A 211 -11.29 -8.05 6.30
CA ILE A 211 -12.36 -7.15 5.85
C ILE A 211 -13.32 -6.75 6.98
N ARG A 212 -13.55 -7.62 7.96
CA ARG A 212 -14.41 -7.30 9.11
C ARG A 212 -13.78 -6.30 10.08
N LEU A 213 -12.45 -6.20 10.13
CA LEU A 213 -11.72 -5.48 11.18
C LEU A 213 -11.24 -4.08 10.75
N ALA A 214 -11.28 -3.77 9.46
CA ALA A 214 -10.75 -2.50 8.95
C ALA A 214 -11.59 -1.98 7.76
N PRO A 215 -11.59 -0.66 7.54
CA PRO A 215 -12.32 -0.05 6.43
C PRO A 215 -11.70 -0.41 5.08
N LEU A 216 -12.51 -0.27 4.02
CA LEU A 216 -12.20 -0.71 2.65
C LEU A 216 -10.84 -0.20 2.15
N ASP A 217 -10.47 1.05 2.45
CA ASP A 217 -9.21 1.67 2.04
C ASP A 217 -7.95 0.99 2.62
N LYS A 218 -8.10 0.15 3.66
CA LYS A 218 -7.00 -0.62 4.26
C LYS A 218 -6.98 -2.09 3.84
N VAL A 219 -8.08 -2.60 3.29
CA VAL A 219 -8.31 -4.04 3.05
C VAL A 219 -8.69 -4.38 1.61
N TYR A 220 -8.61 -3.42 0.68
CA TYR A 220 -8.94 -3.64 -0.74
C TYR A 220 -8.18 -4.82 -1.36
N GLU A 221 -6.91 -5.04 -0.97
CA GLU A 221 -6.13 -6.22 -1.40
C GLU A 221 -6.77 -7.53 -0.92
N SER A 222 -7.39 -7.56 0.26
CA SER A 222 -8.12 -8.75 0.74
C SER A 222 -9.34 -9.04 -0.13
N HIS A 223 -10.04 -8.00 -0.60
CA HIS A 223 -11.10 -8.18 -1.59
C HIS A 223 -10.55 -8.74 -2.90
N PHE A 224 -9.44 -8.19 -3.41
CA PHE A 224 -8.79 -8.74 -4.61
C PHE A 224 -8.48 -10.24 -4.48
N TYR A 225 -7.83 -10.67 -3.40
CA TYR A 225 -7.53 -12.10 -3.24
C TYR A 225 -8.78 -12.97 -3.07
N LEU A 226 -9.82 -12.47 -2.39
CA LEU A 226 -11.10 -13.19 -2.33
C LEU A 226 -11.73 -13.35 -3.71
N SER A 227 -11.62 -12.35 -4.59
CA SER A 227 -12.16 -12.50 -5.94
C SER A 227 -11.47 -13.61 -6.72
N GLN A 228 -10.14 -13.75 -6.56
CA GLN A 228 -9.39 -14.86 -7.15
C GLN A 228 -9.82 -16.22 -6.59
N LEU A 229 -10.15 -16.28 -5.29
CA LEU A 229 -10.62 -17.50 -4.64
C LEU A 229 -12.08 -17.87 -4.98
N TYR A 230 -12.84 -16.96 -5.57
CA TYR A 230 -14.23 -17.18 -6.00
C TYR A 230 -14.38 -17.22 -7.52
N SER A 231 -13.33 -16.95 -8.30
CA SER A 231 -13.43 -16.77 -9.76
C SER A 231 -14.05 -17.97 -10.48
N ASN A 232 -13.78 -19.19 -10.01
CA ASN A 232 -14.32 -20.41 -10.58
C ASN A 232 -15.61 -20.90 -9.89
N ASP A 233 -15.73 -20.67 -8.57
CA ASP A 233 -16.82 -21.23 -7.76
C ASP A 233 -18.06 -20.33 -7.71
N ASP A 234 -17.85 -19.01 -7.60
CA ASP A 234 -18.91 -18.01 -7.46
C ASP A 234 -18.49 -16.70 -8.16
N PRO A 235 -18.70 -16.62 -9.49
CA PRO A 235 -18.33 -15.45 -10.29
C PRO A 235 -19.07 -14.17 -9.88
N LEU A 236 -20.25 -14.27 -9.28
CA LEU A 236 -20.98 -13.11 -8.76
C LEU A 236 -20.30 -12.52 -7.53
N ARG A 237 -19.87 -13.36 -6.58
CA ARG A 237 -19.04 -12.90 -5.45
C ARG A 237 -17.70 -12.39 -5.93
N SER A 238 -17.07 -13.07 -6.88
CA SER A 238 -15.82 -12.62 -7.48
C SER A 238 -15.95 -11.21 -8.04
N ARG A 239 -17.01 -10.95 -8.82
CA ARG A 239 -17.34 -9.61 -9.34
C ARG A 239 -17.47 -8.57 -8.23
N HIS A 240 -18.26 -8.85 -7.19
CA HIS A 240 -18.46 -7.92 -6.08
C HIS A 240 -17.13 -7.54 -5.41
N HIS A 241 -16.28 -8.53 -5.14
CA HIS A 241 -14.97 -8.28 -4.55
C HIS A 241 -14.04 -7.48 -5.48
N LEU A 242 -14.04 -7.77 -6.79
CA LEU A 242 -13.30 -6.98 -7.78
C LEU A 242 -13.78 -5.53 -7.83
N GLN A 243 -15.08 -5.28 -7.81
CA GLN A 243 -15.64 -3.93 -7.79
C GLN A 243 -15.18 -3.13 -6.57
N LEU A 244 -15.20 -3.74 -5.38
CA LEU A 244 -14.72 -3.10 -4.15
C LEU A 244 -13.22 -2.80 -4.22
N SER A 245 -12.42 -3.73 -4.73
CA SER A 245 -10.98 -3.53 -4.95
C SER A 245 -10.69 -2.41 -5.96
N SER A 246 -11.38 -2.43 -7.11
CA SER A 246 -11.23 -1.42 -8.17
C SER A 246 -11.67 -0.04 -7.72
N SER A 247 -12.66 0.07 -6.82
CA SER A 247 -13.09 1.35 -6.25
C SER A 247 -11.99 2.06 -5.45
N GLN A 248 -11.00 1.31 -4.95
CA GLN A 248 -9.82 1.85 -4.26
C GLN A 248 -8.64 2.11 -5.21
N GLY A 249 -8.81 1.88 -6.52
CA GLY A 249 -7.79 2.13 -7.54
C GLY A 249 -6.75 1.04 -7.68
N LEU A 250 -7.03 -0.20 -7.24
CA LEU A 250 -6.12 -1.32 -7.50
C LEU A 250 -6.12 -1.62 -9.01
N ARG A 251 -4.95 -1.53 -9.64
CA ARG A 251 -4.79 -1.72 -11.10
C ARG A 251 -5.14 -3.14 -11.52
N GLU A 252 -4.68 -4.12 -10.76
CA GLU A 252 -4.84 -5.55 -11.02
C GLU A 252 -6.32 -5.99 -11.00
N SER A 253 -7.19 -5.26 -10.32
CA SER A 253 -8.63 -5.60 -10.31
C SER A 253 -9.37 -5.07 -11.54
N LEU A 254 -8.86 -4.04 -12.24
CA LEU A 254 -9.52 -3.48 -13.42
C LEU A 254 -9.59 -4.49 -14.56
N ALA A 255 -8.44 -5.04 -14.97
CA ALA A 255 -8.40 -6.00 -16.07
C ALA A 255 -9.14 -7.30 -15.72
N ASN A 256 -9.01 -7.78 -14.49
CA ASN A 256 -9.72 -8.97 -14.02
C ASN A 256 -11.24 -8.77 -14.04
N LEU A 257 -11.72 -7.58 -13.67
CA LEU A 257 -13.14 -7.25 -13.74
C LEU A 257 -13.61 -7.13 -15.20
N GLY A 258 -12.80 -6.51 -16.06
CA GLY A 258 -13.07 -6.43 -17.50
C GLY A 258 -13.19 -7.83 -18.14
N PHE A 259 -12.24 -8.73 -17.88
CA PHE A 259 -12.29 -10.09 -18.42
C PHE A 259 -13.43 -10.92 -17.82
N LEU A 260 -13.76 -10.71 -16.55
CA LEU A 260 -14.91 -11.39 -15.95
C LEU A 260 -16.23 -10.95 -16.61
N GLU A 261 -16.40 -9.64 -16.82
CA GLU A 261 -17.56 -9.10 -17.54
C GLU A 261 -17.61 -9.59 -18.98
N LEU A 262 -16.46 -9.61 -19.68
CA LEU A 262 -16.39 -10.02 -21.08
C LEU A 262 -16.67 -11.52 -21.25
N ASN A 263 -15.96 -12.37 -20.51
CA ASN A 263 -15.91 -13.80 -20.80
C ASN A 263 -17.00 -14.59 -20.07
N TYR A 264 -17.37 -14.19 -18.85
CA TYR A 264 -18.35 -14.92 -18.05
C TYR A 264 -19.75 -14.31 -18.16
N PHE A 265 -19.86 -12.99 -17.99
CA PHE A 265 -21.15 -12.31 -18.04
C PHE A 265 -21.56 -11.87 -19.46
N ASN A 266 -20.66 -11.98 -20.44
CA ASN A 266 -20.89 -11.58 -21.83
C ASN A 266 -21.32 -10.10 -21.97
N ASN A 267 -20.81 -9.23 -21.11
CA ASN A 267 -21.10 -7.80 -21.05
C ASN A 267 -19.96 -6.99 -21.67
N ALA A 268 -19.84 -7.02 -23.00
CA ALA A 268 -18.75 -6.35 -23.71
C ALA A 268 -18.68 -4.83 -23.45
N ASP A 269 -19.81 -4.14 -23.30
CA ASP A 269 -19.82 -2.69 -23.04
C ASP A 269 -19.32 -2.33 -21.63
N ILE A 270 -19.62 -3.15 -20.62
CA ILE A 270 -19.11 -2.95 -19.26
C ILE A 270 -17.62 -3.31 -19.21
N ALA A 271 -17.24 -4.43 -19.85
CA ALA A 271 -15.84 -4.82 -19.98
C ALA A 271 -14.99 -3.71 -20.62
N PHE A 272 -15.49 -3.12 -21.71
CA PHE A 272 -14.86 -2.00 -22.39
C PHE A 272 -14.56 -0.83 -21.44
N GLN A 273 -15.51 -0.45 -20.58
CA GLN A 273 -15.31 0.63 -19.62
C GLN A 273 -14.19 0.32 -18.61
N TRP A 274 -14.14 -0.90 -18.09
CA TRP A 274 -13.08 -1.32 -17.17
C TRP A 274 -11.71 -1.38 -17.83
N PHE A 275 -11.63 -1.92 -19.04
CA PHE A 275 -10.39 -1.95 -19.80
C PHE A 275 -9.91 -0.56 -20.19
N LYS A 276 -10.83 0.35 -20.54
CA LYS A 276 -10.49 1.74 -20.83
C LYS A 276 -9.86 2.43 -19.61
N LEU A 277 -10.44 2.28 -18.42
CA LEU A 277 -9.86 2.82 -17.17
C LEU A 277 -8.46 2.25 -16.90
N GLY A 278 -8.26 0.95 -17.14
CA GLY A 278 -6.92 0.34 -17.00
C GLY A 278 -5.93 0.81 -18.06
N ALA A 279 -6.37 1.02 -19.30
CA ALA A 279 -5.55 1.53 -20.39
C ALA A 279 -5.06 2.97 -20.14
N GLU A 280 -5.85 3.82 -19.49
CA GLU A 280 -5.46 5.18 -19.08
C GLU A 280 -4.26 5.20 -18.13
N ILE A 281 -4.08 4.15 -17.33
CA ILE A 281 -2.92 3.97 -16.44
C ILE A 281 -1.88 2.99 -17.01
N THR A 282 -1.90 2.80 -18.34
CA THR A 282 -1.00 1.95 -19.13
C THR A 282 -0.92 0.51 -18.64
N ASP A 283 -2.05 -0.04 -18.19
CA ASP A 283 -2.16 -1.45 -17.88
C ASP A 283 -2.18 -2.33 -19.12
N ILE A 284 -1.10 -3.10 -19.35
CA ILE A 284 -0.94 -3.99 -20.51
C ILE A 284 -2.09 -4.97 -20.62
N THR A 285 -2.48 -5.58 -19.51
CA THR A 285 -3.55 -6.59 -19.47
C THR A 285 -4.89 -5.96 -19.85
N SER A 286 -5.13 -4.71 -19.42
CA SER A 286 -6.30 -3.93 -19.82
C SER A 286 -6.24 -3.46 -21.28
N LEU A 287 -5.07 -3.05 -21.79
CA LEU A 287 -4.89 -2.71 -23.21
C LEU A 287 -5.20 -3.90 -24.12
N ILE A 288 -4.78 -5.11 -23.73
CA ILE A 288 -5.13 -6.35 -24.43
C ILE A 288 -6.65 -6.56 -24.43
N GLY A 289 -7.30 -6.43 -23.27
CA GLY A 289 -8.76 -6.55 -23.19
C GLY A 289 -9.51 -5.48 -23.99
N LEU A 290 -8.96 -4.26 -24.07
CA LEU A 290 -9.50 -3.17 -24.86
C LEU A 290 -9.41 -3.47 -26.37
N PHE A 291 -8.27 -4.00 -26.83
CA PHE A 291 -8.11 -4.52 -28.19
C PHE A 291 -9.17 -5.58 -28.51
N ASP A 292 -9.34 -6.57 -27.62
CA ASP A 292 -10.32 -7.65 -27.79
C ASP A 292 -11.75 -7.07 -27.89
N CYS A 293 -12.08 -6.05 -27.09
CA CYS A 293 -13.38 -5.35 -27.17
C CYS A 293 -13.58 -4.62 -28.50
N TYR A 294 -12.59 -3.87 -28.99
CA TYR A 294 -12.70 -3.19 -30.30
C TYR A 294 -12.86 -4.18 -31.45
N MET A 295 -12.15 -5.32 -31.41
CA MET A 295 -12.31 -6.39 -32.39
C MET A 295 -13.73 -6.96 -32.38
N LEU A 296 -14.32 -7.19 -31.19
CA LEU A 296 -15.70 -7.67 -31.05
C LEU A 296 -16.73 -6.66 -31.55
N LYS A 297 -16.51 -5.37 -31.28
CA LYS A 297 -17.37 -4.26 -31.75
C LYS A 297 -17.15 -3.92 -33.22
N LYS A 298 -16.18 -4.56 -33.89
CA LYS A 298 -15.77 -4.32 -35.29
C LYS A 298 -15.25 -2.90 -35.54
N GLU A 299 -14.73 -2.27 -34.49
CA GLU A 299 -14.10 -0.95 -34.54
C GLU A 299 -12.60 -1.13 -34.88
N TYR A 300 -12.32 -1.60 -36.09
CA TYR A 300 -11.00 -2.14 -36.44
C TYR A 300 -9.87 -1.10 -36.43
N HIS A 301 -10.15 0.16 -36.76
CA HIS A 301 -9.14 1.22 -36.72
C HIS A 301 -8.65 1.48 -35.29
N GLU A 302 -9.56 1.50 -34.32
CA GLU A 302 -9.20 1.64 -32.92
C GLU A 302 -8.48 0.41 -32.38
N ALA A 303 -8.88 -0.79 -32.83
CA ALA A 303 -8.14 -2.00 -32.52
C ALA A 303 -6.67 -1.92 -32.99
N VAL A 304 -6.42 -1.38 -34.18
CA VAL A 304 -5.05 -1.20 -34.70
C VAL A 304 -4.27 -0.17 -33.87
N ASN A 305 -4.88 0.96 -33.51
CA ASN A 305 -4.25 1.96 -32.65
C ASN A 305 -3.77 1.34 -31.32
N ILE A 306 -4.62 0.54 -30.67
CA ILE A 306 -4.26 -0.15 -29.43
C ILE A 306 -3.18 -1.20 -29.68
N LEU A 307 -3.23 -1.92 -30.80
CA LEU A 307 -2.23 -2.91 -31.16
C LEU A 307 -0.85 -2.29 -31.40
N ASP A 308 -0.78 -1.12 -32.05
CA ASP A 308 0.45 -0.37 -32.23
C ASP A 308 1.02 0.09 -30.87
N GLN A 309 0.17 0.63 -29.99
CA GLN A 309 0.57 0.98 -28.63
C GLN A 309 1.12 -0.23 -27.85
N LEU A 310 0.46 -1.39 -27.97
CA LEU A 310 0.91 -2.64 -27.37
C LEU A 310 2.25 -3.09 -27.95
N ARG A 311 2.43 -3.03 -29.27
CA ARG A 311 3.71 -3.36 -29.92
C ARG A 311 4.83 -2.49 -29.38
N ASP A 312 4.64 -1.18 -29.37
CA ASP A 312 5.67 -0.23 -28.94
C ASP A 312 6.05 -0.44 -27.47
N THR A 313 5.04 -0.69 -26.62
CA THR A 313 5.28 -0.94 -25.19
C THR A 313 5.99 -2.28 -24.95
N LEU A 314 5.48 -3.36 -25.54
CA LEU A 314 5.98 -4.73 -25.33
C LEU A 314 7.36 -4.97 -25.97
N THR A 315 7.72 -4.20 -27.00
CA THR A 315 9.03 -4.30 -27.66
C THR A 315 10.10 -3.37 -27.08
N SER A 316 9.72 -2.43 -26.20
CA SER A 316 10.65 -1.53 -25.53
C SER A 316 11.65 -2.28 -24.65
N ASP A 317 12.89 -1.77 -24.56
CA ASP A 317 13.94 -2.37 -23.73
C ASP A 317 13.58 -2.37 -22.24
N SER A 318 12.89 -1.32 -21.79
CA SER A 318 12.38 -1.21 -20.42
C SER A 318 11.45 -2.37 -20.08
N TYR A 319 10.47 -2.65 -20.96
CA TYR A 319 9.52 -3.72 -20.73
C TYR A 319 10.15 -5.11 -20.87
N LYS A 320 11.04 -5.31 -21.85
CA LYS A 320 11.82 -6.56 -21.96
C LYS A 320 12.65 -6.84 -20.70
N ASN A 321 13.21 -5.80 -20.08
CA ASN A 321 13.92 -5.94 -18.81
C ASN A 321 12.95 -6.27 -17.67
N ALA A 322 11.76 -5.68 -17.64
CA ALA A 322 10.71 -6.02 -16.66
C ALA A 322 10.25 -7.49 -16.75
N ILE A 323 10.22 -8.08 -17.95
CA ILE A 323 9.97 -9.52 -18.13
C ILE A 323 11.11 -10.34 -17.50
N LYS A 324 12.37 -9.96 -17.74
CA LYS A 324 13.54 -10.68 -17.18
C LYS A 324 13.56 -10.63 -15.65
N THR A 325 13.11 -9.53 -15.05
CA THR A 325 12.99 -9.39 -13.58
C THR A 325 11.73 -10.06 -13.03
N GLY A 326 10.87 -10.63 -13.87
CA GLY A 326 9.64 -11.32 -13.48
C GLY A 326 8.51 -10.41 -13.02
N THR A 327 8.65 -9.09 -13.21
CA THR A 327 7.62 -8.10 -12.85
C THR A 327 6.50 -8.05 -13.91
N GLU A 328 6.83 -8.41 -15.15
CA GLU A 328 5.87 -8.53 -16.25
C GLU A 328 5.94 -9.94 -16.86
N LYS A 329 4.85 -10.35 -17.54
CA LYS A 329 4.70 -11.76 -17.97
C LYS A 329 4.32 -11.96 -19.43
N VAL A 330 3.78 -10.94 -20.10
CA VAL A 330 3.26 -11.07 -21.45
C VAL A 330 4.30 -10.58 -22.45
N THR A 331 4.68 -11.41 -23.42
CA THR A 331 5.55 -10.98 -24.54
C THR A 331 4.72 -10.62 -25.77
N TRP A 332 5.33 -9.88 -26.70
CA TRP A 332 4.71 -9.56 -27.99
C TRP A 332 4.38 -10.83 -28.79
N GLU A 333 5.29 -11.81 -28.82
CA GLU A 333 5.11 -13.06 -29.55
C GLU A 333 3.95 -13.89 -28.98
N GLN A 334 3.81 -13.92 -27.65
CA GLN A 334 2.68 -14.56 -26.98
C GLN A 334 1.36 -13.88 -27.33
N LEU A 335 1.33 -12.55 -27.36
CA LEU A 335 0.16 -11.78 -27.76
C LEU A 335 -0.24 -12.12 -29.19
N GLN A 336 0.72 -12.09 -30.13
CA GLN A 336 0.47 -12.43 -31.54
C GLN A 336 -0.07 -13.85 -31.70
N SER A 337 0.54 -14.82 -31.00
CA SER A 337 0.13 -16.22 -31.05
C SER A 337 -1.33 -16.41 -30.59
N VAL A 338 -1.69 -15.83 -29.43
CA VAL A 338 -3.04 -15.98 -28.88
C VAL A 338 -4.09 -15.23 -29.70
N ARG A 339 -3.70 -14.15 -30.40
CA ARG A 339 -4.62 -13.28 -31.17
C ARG A 339 -4.49 -13.46 -32.69
N ALA A 340 -3.89 -14.56 -33.15
CA ALA A 340 -3.59 -14.80 -34.56
C ALA A 340 -4.81 -14.56 -35.48
N LYS A 341 -5.98 -15.07 -35.10
CA LYS A 341 -7.23 -14.89 -35.87
C LYS A 341 -7.67 -13.43 -35.99
N SER A 342 -7.53 -12.65 -34.92
CA SER A 342 -7.83 -11.22 -34.92
C SER A 342 -6.87 -10.47 -35.84
N LEU A 343 -5.59 -10.84 -35.81
CA LEU A 343 -4.57 -10.26 -36.69
C LEU A 343 -4.80 -10.61 -38.16
N GLU A 344 -5.12 -11.87 -38.47
CA GLU A 344 -5.50 -12.30 -39.83
C GLU A 344 -6.70 -11.49 -40.35
N THR A 345 -7.69 -11.23 -39.49
CA THR A 345 -8.85 -10.41 -39.84
C THR A 345 -8.40 -8.99 -40.23
N LEU A 346 -7.57 -8.35 -39.42
CA LEU A 346 -7.07 -7.00 -39.70
C LEU A 346 -6.20 -6.95 -40.97
N SER A 347 -5.34 -7.94 -41.19
CA SER A 347 -4.56 -8.07 -42.43
C SER A 347 -5.45 -8.28 -43.66
N SER A 348 -6.53 -9.06 -43.55
CA SER A 348 -7.49 -9.25 -44.65
C SER A 348 -8.20 -7.95 -45.05
N LEU A 349 -8.37 -7.04 -44.09
CA LEU A 349 -8.92 -5.70 -44.26
C LEU A 349 -7.86 -4.66 -44.68
N ARG A 350 -6.59 -5.06 -44.84
CA ARG A 350 -5.45 -4.18 -45.18
C ARG A 350 -5.22 -3.06 -44.16
N LEU A 351 -5.46 -3.35 -42.88
CA LEU A 351 -5.24 -2.42 -41.77
C LEU A 351 -3.92 -2.69 -41.02
N LEU A 352 -3.29 -3.84 -41.27
CA LEU A 352 -1.90 -4.20 -40.91
C LEU A 352 -1.15 -4.48 -42.21
#